data_AF-A0A834GM18-F1
#
_entry.id   AF-A0A834GM18-F1
#
_cell.length_a   1.000
_cell.length_b   1.000
_cell.length_c   1.000
_cell.angle_alpha   90.00
_cell.angle_beta   90.00
_cell.angle_gamma   90.00
#
_symmetry.space_group_name_H-M   'P 1'
#
loop_
_entity.id
_entity.type
_entity.pdbx_description
1 polymer ?
#
loop_
_entity_poly.entity_id
_entity_poly.type
_entity_poly.pdbx_seq_one_letter_code
_entity_poly.pdbx_strand_id
1 'polypeptide(L)'
;MNYNGNKDMLGKCEQVNELRCSLDTINGAVREVKESAKLRQVMQTILTLGNALNQGTTQGFKLDSLLKLSDTRARSNKMTLMHYLCKILAEKLSELLDFDKDLGHLEAASKIQL
;
A
#
# COMPACT_ATOMS: atom_id res chain seq x y z
N MET A 1 8.09 23.52 -48.65
CA MET A 1 8.72 23.80 -47.34
C MET A 1 8.08 22.89 -46.32
N ASN A 2 8.88 22.04 -45.69
CA ASN A 2 8.44 21.07 -44.69
C ASN A 2 8.33 21.78 -43.33
N TYR A 3 7.10 21.98 -42.84
CA TYR A 3 6.86 22.62 -41.54
C TYR A 3 7.19 21.64 -40.41
N ASN A 4 8.46 21.55 -40.03
CA ASN A 4 8.93 20.72 -38.92
C ASN A 4 8.72 21.37 -37.53
N GLY A 5 8.30 22.65 -37.47
CA GLY A 5 8.29 23.44 -36.23
C GLY A 5 7.15 23.19 -35.23
N ASN A 6 6.12 22.41 -35.59
CA ASN A 6 4.95 22.19 -34.71
C ASN A 6 4.97 20.83 -33.99
N LYS A 7 5.70 19.84 -34.50
CA LYS A 7 5.78 18.50 -33.92
C LYS A 7 6.60 18.47 -32.63
N ASP A 8 7.69 19.24 -32.58
CA ASP A 8 8.58 19.29 -31.41
C ASP A 8 7.95 20.03 -30.22
N MET A 9 7.11 21.03 -30.48
CA MET A 9 6.36 21.75 -29.44
C MET A 9 5.20 20.90 -28.92
N LEU A 10 4.48 20.20 -29.80
CA LEU A 10 3.42 19.27 -29.42
C LEU A 10 3.96 18.11 -28.56
N GLY A 11 5.09 17.51 -28.96
CA GLY A 11 5.72 16.44 -28.19
C GLY A 11 6.21 16.88 -26.80
N LYS A 12 6.67 18.12 -26.65
CA LYS A 12 7.00 18.70 -25.32
C LYS A 12 5.76 18.89 -24.46
N CYS A 13 4.66 19.37 -25.03
CA CYS A 13 3.39 19.52 -24.30
C CYS A 13 2.82 18.16 -23.86
N GLU A 14 2.94 17.12 -24.68
CA GLU A 14 2.54 15.75 -24.34
C GLU A 14 3.37 15.19 -23.18
N GLN A 15 4.71 15.29 -23.24
CA GLN A 15 5.60 14.86 -22.16
C GLN A 15 5.33 15.60 -20.84
N VAL A 16 5.13 16.93 -20.89
CA VAL A 16 4.79 17.71 -19.71
C VAL A 16 3.45 17.26 -19.10
N ASN A 17 2.47 16.95 -19.94
CA ASN A 17 1.18 16.46 -19.48
C ASN A 17 1.27 15.07 -18.85
N GLU A 18 2.03 14.14 -19.45
CA GLU A 18 2.29 12.81 -18.88
C GLU A 18 2.98 12.87 -17.51
N LEU A 19 4.00 13.73 -17.38
CA LEU A 19 4.68 13.96 -16.11
C LEU A 19 3.73 14.53 -15.06
N ARG A 20 2.87 15.48 -15.45
CA ARG A 20 1.88 16.07 -14.53
C ARG A 20 0.88 15.02 -14.05
N CYS A 21 0.32 14.21 -14.94
CA CYS A 21 -0.58 13.11 -14.59
C CYS A 21 0.09 12.08 -13.66
N SER A 22 1.38 11.78 -13.90
CA SER A 22 2.16 10.88 -13.05
C SER A 22 2.32 11.44 -11.63
N LEU A 23 2.66 12.73 -11.51
CA LEU A 23 2.77 13.42 -10.22
C LEU A 23 1.42 13.47 -9.48
N ASP A 24 0.34 13.76 -10.19
CA ASP A 24 -1.01 13.78 -9.61
C ASP A 24 -1.38 12.40 -9.04
N THR A 25 -1.06 11.33 -9.77
CA THR A 25 -1.27 9.94 -9.33
C THR A 25 -0.44 9.60 -8.09
N ILE A 26 0.86 9.96 -8.07
CA ILE A 26 1.75 9.74 -6.92
C ILE A 26 1.25 10.53 -5.70
N ASN A 27 0.89 11.80 -5.87
CA ASN A 27 0.37 12.63 -4.79
C ASN A 27 -0.94 12.07 -4.23
N GLY A 28 -1.80 11.55 -5.11
CA GLY A 28 -3.01 10.81 -4.72
C GLY A 28 -2.67 9.63 -3.81
N ALA A 29 -1.78 8.74 -4.26
CA ALA A 29 -1.38 7.55 -3.52
C ALA A 29 -0.73 7.88 -2.16
N VAL A 30 0.15 8.89 -2.10
CA VAL A 30 0.78 9.34 -0.86
C VAL A 30 -0.27 9.84 0.15
N ARG A 31 -1.24 10.62 -0.33
CA ARG A 31 -2.32 11.13 0.52
C ARG A 31 -3.18 9.99 1.05
N GLU A 32 -3.61 9.08 0.18
CA GLU A 32 -4.42 7.91 0.53
C GLU A 32 -3.76 7.03 1.60
N VAL A 33 -2.48 6.69 1.41
CA VAL A 33 -1.70 5.90 2.39
C VAL A 33 -1.58 6.63 3.73
N LYS A 34 -1.35 7.96 3.69
CA LYS A 34 -1.19 8.76 4.90
C LYS A 34 -2.51 8.93 5.66
N GLU A 35 -3.63 9.05 4.95
CA GLU A 35 -4.93 9.44 5.51
C GLU A 35 -5.83 8.24 5.84
N SER A 36 -5.64 7.07 5.20
CA SER A 36 -6.44 5.86 5.48
C SER A 36 -6.36 5.44 6.96
N ALA A 37 -7.46 5.64 7.67
CA ALA A 37 -7.62 5.18 9.05
C ALA A 37 -7.64 3.66 9.13
N LYS A 38 -8.23 3.00 8.12
CA LYS A 38 -8.31 1.55 8.06
C LYS A 38 -6.93 0.92 7.92
N LEU A 39 -6.09 1.44 7.02
CA LEU A 39 -4.70 0.98 6.88
C LEU A 39 -3.92 1.15 8.19
N ARG A 40 -4.03 2.30 8.85
CA ARG A 40 -3.39 2.52 10.16
C ARG A 40 -3.82 1.49 11.21
N GLN A 41 -5.11 1.17 11.28
CA GLN A 41 -5.65 0.23 12.25
C GLN A 41 -5.25 -1.22 11.95
N VAL A 42 -5.16 -1.60 10.67
CA VAL A 42 -4.59 -2.88 10.24
C VAL A 42 -3.13 -2.99 10.66
N MET A 43 -2.31 -1.97 10.39
CA MET A 43 -0.90 -1.93 10.79
C MET A 43 -0.74 -2.00 12.32
N GLN A 44 -1.60 -1.32 13.08
CA GLN A 44 -1.59 -1.39 14.54
C GLN A 44 -1.96 -2.79 15.05
N THR A 45 -2.92 -3.45 14.41
CA THR A 45 -3.29 -4.84 14.75
C THR A 45 -2.12 -5.79 14.51
N ILE A 46 -1.41 -5.62 13.40
CA ILE A 46 -0.19 -6.38 13.08
C ILE A 46 0.90 -6.12 14.14
N LEU A 47 1.12 -4.86 14.53
CA LEU A 47 2.09 -4.50 15.56
C LEU A 47 1.76 -5.16 16.90
N THR A 48 0.50 -5.07 17.34
CA THR A 48 0.04 -5.71 18.58
C THR A 48 0.24 -7.21 18.55
N LEU A 49 -0.09 -7.85 17.44
CA LEU A 49 0.09 -9.29 17.25
C LEU A 49 1.57 -9.70 17.26
N GLY A 50 2.43 -8.93 16.57
CA GLY A 50 3.87 -9.14 16.57
C GLY A 50 4.49 -8.97 17.95
N ASN A 51 4.08 -7.95 18.70
CA ASN A 51 4.53 -7.73 20.08
C ASN A 51 4.12 -8.88 21.01
N ALA A 52 2.88 -9.38 20.89
CA ALA A 52 2.42 -10.53 21.67
C ALA A 52 3.22 -11.80 21.37
N LEU A 53 3.52 -12.08 20.10
CA LEU A 53 4.27 -13.25 19.69
C LEU A 53 5.76 -13.18 20.07
N ASN A 54 6.36 -12.01 19.90
CA ASN A 54 7.77 -11.78 20.19
C ASN A 54 8.04 -11.41 21.66
N GLN A 55 6.99 -11.34 22.49
CA GLN A 55 7.06 -10.84 23.87
C GLN A 55 7.79 -9.48 23.95
N GLY A 56 7.50 -8.61 22.98
CA GLY A 56 8.17 -7.34 22.77
C GLY A 56 7.27 -6.13 23.05
N THR A 57 7.88 -4.95 23.03
CA THR A 57 7.22 -3.65 23.25
C THR A 57 7.58 -2.64 22.16
N THR A 58 7.83 -3.12 20.94
CA THR A 58 8.24 -2.24 19.85
C THR A 58 7.11 -1.30 19.46
N GLN A 59 7.48 -0.11 18.98
CA GLN A 59 6.54 0.94 18.56
C GLN A 59 6.30 0.92 17.04
N GLY A 60 6.86 -0.06 16.32
CA GLY A 60 6.75 -0.15 14.88
C GLY A 60 7.52 -1.33 14.30
N PHE A 61 7.40 -1.49 12.99
CA PHE A 61 8.09 -2.51 12.20
C PHE A 61 8.42 -1.98 10.80
N LYS A 62 9.38 -2.62 10.12
CA LYS A 62 9.69 -2.32 8.71
C LYS A 62 8.66 -2.95 7.80
N LEU A 63 8.27 -2.28 6.71
CA LEU A 63 7.28 -2.79 5.75
C LEU A 63 7.63 -4.18 5.18
N ASP A 64 8.91 -4.45 4.91
CA ASP A 64 9.36 -5.78 4.44
C ASP A 64 9.01 -6.93 5.41
N SER A 65 8.78 -6.61 6.69
CA SER A 65 8.36 -7.60 7.68
C SER A 65 6.95 -8.14 7.42
N LEU A 66 6.12 -7.43 6.65
CA LEU A 66 4.77 -7.87 6.27
C LEU A 66 4.79 -9.18 5.48
N LEU A 67 5.85 -9.42 4.70
CA LEU A 67 6.02 -10.67 3.95
C LEU A 67 6.06 -11.88 4.89
N LYS A 68 6.60 -11.72 6.10
CA LYS A 68 6.72 -12.80 7.09
C LYS A 68 5.39 -13.25 7.67
N LEU A 69 4.30 -12.48 7.51
CA LEU A 69 2.97 -12.87 7.99
C LEU A 69 2.47 -14.12 7.28
N SER A 70 2.79 -14.27 5.99
CA SER A 70 2.44 -15.44 5.19
C SER A 70 3.34 -16.64 5.50
N ASP A 71 4.58 -16.41 5.93
CA ASP A 71 5.57 -17.45 6.21
C ASP A 71 5.48 -18.00 7.64
N THR A 72 5.11 -17.15 8.59
CA THR A 72 5.04 -17.52 10.02
C THR A 72 3.85 -18.44 10.26
N ARG A 73 4.11 -19.69 10.65
CA ARG A 73 3.09 -20.73 10.86
C ARG A 73 2.90 -21.07 12.33
N ALA A 74 1.66 -21.41 12.68
CA ALA A 74 1.37 -22.06 13.95
C ALA A 74 2.10 -23.42 14.04
N ARG A 75 2.35 -23.91 15.27
CA ARG A 75 3.00 -25.21 15.51
C ARG A 75 2.31 -26.39 14.81
N SER A 76 1.01 -26.28 14.55
CA SER A 76 0.23 -27.28 13.82
C SER A 76 0.38 -27.21 12.29
N ASN A 77 1.14 -26.26 11.75
CA ASN A 77 1.35 -25.96 10.32
C ASN A 77 0.09 -25.69 9.45
N LYS A 78 -1.11 -25.79 10.03
CA LYS A 78 -2.39 -25.60 9.32
C LYS A 78 -2.78 -24.14 9.09
N MET A 79 -2.18 -23.20 9.83
CA MET A 79 -2.56 -21.78 9.79
C MET A 79 -1.32 -20.90 9.85
N THR A 80 -1.27 -19.88 8.99
CA THR A 80 -0.23 -18.83 9.02
C THR A 80 -0.70 -17.65 9.87
N LEU A 81 0.21 -16.75 10.22
CA LEU A 81 -0.13 -15.54 10.94
C LEU A 81 -1.07 -14.63 10.12
N MET A 82 -0.92 -14.62 8.80
CA MET A 82 -1.83 -13.91 7.89
C MET A 82 -3.26 -14.47 7.96
N HIS A 83 -3.44 -15.80 7.96
CA HIS A 83 -4.77 -16.40 8.13
C HIS A 83 -5.39 -16.01 9.47
N TYR A 84 -4.59 -15.99 10.54
CA TYR A 84 -5.06 -15.57 11.86
C TYR A 84 -5.44 -14.08 11.90
N LEU A 85 -4.65 -13.21 11.26
CA LEU A 85 -4.96 -11.80 11.11
C LEU A 85 -6.29 -11.61 10.37
N CYS A 86 -6.47 -12.25 9.22
CA CYS A 86 -7.74 -12.18 8.47
C CYS A 86 -8.93 -12.62 9.32
N LYS A 87 -8.78 -13.69 10.11
CA LYS A 87 -9.80 -14.16 11.04
C LYS A 87 -10.16 -13.10 12.09
N ILE A 88 -9.16 -12.48 12.73
CA ILE A 88 -9.40 -11.41 13.71
C ILE A 88 -10.13 -10.24 13.06
N LEU A 89 -9.66 -9.79 11.89
CA LEU A 89 -10.29 -8.67 11.19
C LEU A 89 -11.74 -9.00 10.83
N ALA A 90 -12.01 -10.20 10.30
CA ALA A 90 -13.39 -10.60 9.97
C ALA A 90 -14.31 -10.72 11.20
N GLU A 91 -13.81 -11.24 12.32
CA GLU A 91 -14.64 -11.47 13.51
C GLU A 91 -14.86 -10.21 14.35
N LYS A 92 -13.89 -9.27 14.36
CA LYS A 92 -13.89 -8.15 15.32
C LYS A 92 -13.84 -6.77 14.69
N LEU A 93 -13.33 -6.64 13.46
CA LEU A 93 -13.00 -5.38 12.81
C LEU A 93 -13.35 -5.46 11.32
N SER A 94 -14.55 -5.95 11.00
CA SER A 94 -14.97 -6.29 9.64
C SER A 94 -14.94 -5.09 8.68
N GLU A 95 -15.10 -3.88 9.21
CA GLU A 95 -14.98 -2.60 8.51
C GLU A 95 -13.58 -2.32 7.98
N LEU A 96 -12.57 -3.06 8.44
CA LEU A 96 -11.19 -2.96 7.98
C LEU A 96 -10.89 -3.91 6.82
N LEU A 97 -11.78 -4.85 6.50
CA LEU A 97 -11.53 -5.85 5.45
C LEU A 97 -11.43 -5.24 4.06
N ASP A 98 -11.94 -4.02 3.87
CA ASP A 98 -11.88 -3.28 2.62
C ASP A 98 -11.01 -2.02 2.71
N PHE A 99 -9.97 -2.05 3.58
CA PHE A 99 -9.00 -0.96 3.69
C PHE A 99 -8.29 -0.62 2.38
N ASP A 100 -8.16 -1.60 1.48
CA ASP A 100 -7.54 -1.47 0.17
C ASP A 100 -8.34 -0.52 -0.74
N LYS A 101 -9.65 -0.38 -0.52
CA LYS A 101 -10.49 0.58 -1.25
C LYS A 101 -10.14 2.03 -0.95
N ASP A 102 -9.46 2.31 0.16
CA ASP A 102 -8.96 3.65 0.48
C ASP A 102 -7.73 4.02 -0.38
N LEU A 103 -7.14 3.07 -1.12
CA LEU A 103 -5.83 3.17 -1.78
C LEU A 103 -5.94 3.17 -3.32
N GLY A 104 -6.91 3.91 -3.86
CA GLY A 104 -7.29 3.86 -5.27
C GLY A 104 -6.19 4.22 -6.27
N HIS A 105 -5.25 5.10 -5.91
CA HIS A 105 -4.13 5.48 -6.78
C HIS A 105 -2.89 4.60 -6.57
N LEU A 106 -2.84 3.78 -5.53
CA LEU A 106 -1.62 3.09 -5.14
C LEU A 106 -1.13 2.10 -6.21
N GLU A 107 -2.05 1.36 -6.84
CA GLU A 107 -1.69 0.43 -7.91
C GLU A 107 -1.14 1.16 -9.14
N ALA A 108 -1.81 2.24 -9.56
CA ALA A 108 -1.35 3.05 -10.69
C ALA A 108 0.01 3.70 -10.40
N ALA A 109 0.18 4.25 -9.19
CA ALA A 109 1.43 4.85 -8.74
C ALA A 109 2.58 3.83 -8.72
N SER A 110 2.33 2.57 -8.37
CA SER A 110 3.35 1.51 -8.33
C SER A 110 4.00 1.21 -9.70
N LYS A 111 3.32 1.58 -10.80
CA LYS A 111 3.75 1.31 -12.17
C LYS A 111 4.48 2.50 -12.81
N ILE A 112 4.50 3.65 -12.15
CA ILE A 112 5.20 4.85 -12.63
C ILE A 112 6.69 4.67 -12.38
N GLN A 113 7.48 4.77 -13.45
CA GLN A 113 8.93 4.87 -13.37
C GLN A 113 9.32 6.35 -13.32
N LEU A 114 10.10 6.73 -12.31
CA LEU A 114 10.70 8.05 -12.19
C LEU A 114 12.02 8.12 -12.96
#